data_AF-A0A7X7XUU7-F1
#
_entry.id   AF-A0A7X7XUU7-F1
#
_cell.length_a   1.000
_cell.length_b   1.000
_cell.length_c   1.000
_cell.angle_alpha   90.00
_cell.angle_beta   90.00
_cell.angle_gamma   90.00
#
_symmetry.space_group_name_H-M   'P 1'
#
loop_
_entity.id
_entity.type
_entity.pdbx_description
1 polymer ?
#
loop_
_entity_poly.entity_id
_entity_poly.type
_entity_poly.pdbx_seq_one_letter_code
_entity_poly.pdbx_strand_id
1 'polypeptide(L)'
;MNLKELKTIVDFTIENLQPHQKPEEIQVLITLSESSIGSRAASGISYIGMGFDWEHGQLRIEPSKKLVSKGNSLNDVKKVIQKEFEHRKYYVCPRCLQKIAKDDYYCRYCGQKLS
;
A
#
# COMPACT_ATOMS: atom_id res chain seq x y z
N MET A 1 1.95 1.18 20.73
CA MET A 1 2.98 2.23 20.81
C MET A 1 2.33 3.51 21.28
N ASN A 2 2.83 4.13 22.34
CA ASN A 2 2.42 5.46 22.79
C ASN A 2 3.46 6.53 22.39
N LEU A 3 3.17 7.82 22.66
CA LEU A 3 4.04 8.93 22.26
C LEU A 3 5.44 8.87 22.89
N LYS A 4 5.55 8.41 24.14
CA LYS A 4 6.84 8.27 24.83
C LYS A 4 7.70 7.21 24.17
N GLU A 5 7.13 6.04 23.89
CA GLU A 5 7.80 4.95 23.19
C GLU A 5 8.26 5.37 21.78
N LEU A 6 7.38 6.06 21.04
CA LEU A 6 7.71 6.59 19.72
C LEU A 6 8.91 7.54 19.79
N LYS A 7 8.89 8.49 20.73
CA LYS A 7 10.00 9.43 20.94
C LYS A 7 11.31 8.69 21.22
N THR A 8 11.30 7.74 22.17
CA THR A 8 12.50 6.97 22.53
C THR A 8 13.08 6.23 21.33
N ILE A 9 12.25 5.63 20.48
CA ILE A 9 12.71 4.93 19.28
C ILE A 9 13.31 5.89 18.26
N VAL A 10 12.67 7.05 18.04
CA VAL A 10 13.16 8.07 17.11
C VAL A 10 14.50 8.63 17.58
N ASP A 11 14.61 9.02 18.86
CA ASP A 11 15.85 9.56 19.44
C ASP A 11 16.98 8.53 19.32
N PHE A 12 16.73 7.28 19.74
CA PHE A 12 17.70 6.20 19.62
C PHE A 12 18.14 5.98 18.18
N THR A 13 17.21 6.05 17.22
CA THR A 13 17.54 5.87 15.80
C THR A 13 18.47 6.98 15.31
N ILE A 14 18.20 8.24 15.68
CA ILE A 14 19.02 9.40 15.31
C ILE A 14 20.41 9.31 15.94
N GLU A 15 20.50 8.94 17.20
CA GLU A 15 21.77 8.78 17.93
C GLU A 15 22.68 7.69 17.35
N ASN A 16 22.10 6.69 16.66
CA ASN A 16 22.81 5.54 16.12
C ASN A 16 22.91 5.56 14.58
N LEU A 17 22.69 6.72 13.94
CA LEU A 17 22.90 6.87 12.50
C LEU A 17 24.38 6.71 12.13
N GLN A 18 24.62 6.16 10.93
CA GLN A 18 25.97 6.10 10.39
C GLN A 18 26.46 7.51 10.03
N PRO A 19 27.78 7.78 10.00
CA PRO A 19 28.32 9.14 9.77
C PRO A 19 27.88 9.82 8.47
N HIS A 20 27.49 9.04 7.45
CA HIS A 20 27.04 9.53 6.15
C HIS A 20 25.51 9.69 6.06
N GLN A 21 24.77 9.27 7.08
CA GLN A 21 23.32 9.35 7.12
C GLN A 21 22.90 10.61 7.87
N LYS A 22 22.29 11.55 7.16
CA LYS A 22 21.77 12.77 7.77
C LYS A 22 20.28 12.63 8.09
N PRO A 23 19.84 12.96 9.31
CA PRO A 23 18.42 12.87 9.69
C PRO A 23 17.46 13.56 8.70
N GLU A 24 17.84 14.73 8.19
CA GLU A 24 17.04 15.54 7.27
C GLU A 24 16.85 14.92 5.88
N GLU A 25 17.70 13.97 5.49
CA GLU A 25 17.63 13.26 4.21
C GLU A 25 16.83 11.95 4.33
N ILE A 26 16.53 11.48 5.55
CA ILE A 26 15.85 10.21 5.81
C ILE A 26 14.33 10.39 5.78
N GLN A 27 13.67 9.70 4.87
CA GLN A 27 12.20 9.72 4.77
C GLN A 27 11.53 8.87 5.85
N VAL A 28 10.49 9.42 6.47
CA VAL A 28 9.61 8.67 7.38
C VAL A 28 8.45 8.08 6.58
N LEU A 29 8.30 6.76 6.64
CA LEU A 29 7.37 6.00 5.81
C LEU A 29 6.46 5.09 6.64
N ILE A 30 5.19 5.04 6.26
CA ILE A 30 4.20 4.07 6.74
C ILE A 30 4.25 2.86 5.79
N THR A 31 4.63 1.70 6.32
CA THR A 31 4.62 0.45 5.53
C THR A 31 3.18 -0.01 5.29
N LEU A 32 2.85 -0.34 4.05
CA LEU A 32 1.54 -0.86 3.65
C LEU A 32 1.57 -2.40 3.57
N SER A 33 0.42 -3.03 3.76
CA SER A 33 0.27 -4.49 3.62
C SER A 33 0.20 -4.96 2.16
N GLU A 34 0.21 -4.04 1.21
CA GLU A 34 0.11 -4.33 -0.21
C GLU A 34 1.42 -4.96 -0.75
N SER A 35 1.30 -5.91 -1.68
CA SER A 35 2.44 -6.44 -2.41
C SER A 35 3.07 -5.36 -3.31
N SER A 36 4.39 -5.28 -3.34
CA SER A 36 5.15 -4.36 -4.20
C SER A 36 6.26 -5.10 -4.93
N ILE A 37 6.66 -4.60 -6.10
CA ILE A 37 7.82 -5.09 -6.85
C ILE A 37 9.03 -4.25 -6.45
N GLY A 38 10.05 -4.88 -5.88
CA GLY A 38 11.24 -4.19 -5.36
C GLY A 38 11.11 -3.87 -3.87
N SER A 39 11.11 -2.59 -3.50
CA SER A 39 10.94 -2.15 -2.12
C SER A 39 9.52 -2.38 -1.60
N ARG A 40 9.35 -2.45 -0.27
CA ARG A 40 8.03 -2.63 0.36
C ARG A 40 7.10 -1.47 -0.02
N ALA A 41 5.82 -1.79 -0.24
CA ALA A 41 4.81 -0.75 -0.44
C ALA A 41 4.78 0.16 0.78
N ALA A 42 4.82 1.48 0.55
CA ALA A 42 4.81 2.46 1.62
C ALA A 42 4.04 3.72 1.23
N SER A 43 3.61 4.50 2.23
CA SER A 43 3.13 5.87 2.11
C SER A 43 4.04 6.79 2.91
N GLY A 44 4.35 7.97 2.37
CA GLY A 44 4.96 9.03 3.17
C GLY A 44 3.98 9.62 4.17
N ILE A 45 4.48 10.52 5.01
CA ILE A 45 3.71 11.32 5.96
C ILE A 45 3.67 12.76 5.46
N SER A 46 2.48 13.34 5.32
CA SER A 46 2.29 14.75 4.95
C SER A 46 2.24 15.65 6.18
N TYR A 47 1.73 15.16 7.31
CA TYR A 47 1.58 15.92 8.54
C TYR A 47 1.69 15.02 9.77
N ILE A 48 2.29 15.56 10.84
CA ILE A 48 2.29 14.97 12.17
C ILE A 48 2.05 16.08 13.20
N GLY A 49 1.10 15.87 14.11
CA GLY A 49 0.75 16.89 15.08
C GLY A 49 -0.34 16.45 16.05
N MET A 50 -0.65 17.31 17.01
CA MET A 50 -1.74 17.04 17.94
C MET A 50 -3.10 17.21 17.26
N GLY A 51 -4.06 16.38 17.64
CA GLY A 51 -5.46 16.53 17.24
C GLY A 51 -6.03 17.88 17.68
N PHE A 52 -6.98 18.39 16.91
CA PHE A 52 -7.66 19.67 17.16
C PHE A 52 -9.07 19.45 17.74
N ASP A 53 -9.53 20.36 18.60
CA ASP A 53 -10.87 20.35 19.20
C ASP A 53 -11.21 18.99 19.84
N TRP A 54 -12.16 18.21 19.32
CA TRP A 54 -12.59 16.94 19.92
C TRP A 54 -11.55 15.80 19.93
N GLU A 55 -10.32 16.07 19.46
CA GLU A 55 -9.24 15.10 19.31
C GLU A 55 -8.10 15.32 20.33
N HIS A 56 -8.39 16.03 21.43
CA HIS A 56 -7.43 16.28 22.51
C HIS A 56 -6.71 15.00 22.98
N GLY A 57 -5.40 15.12 23.21
CA GLY A 57 -4.56 14.03 23.71
C GLY A 57 -4.15 13.00 22.64
N GLN A 58 -4.56 13.16 21.39
CA GLN A 58 -4.15 12.29 20.29
C GLN A 58 -3.02 12.93 19.50
N LEU A 59 -1.91 12.21 19.31
CA LEU A 59 -0.97 12.51 18.24
C LEU A 59 -1.51 11.88 16.95
N ARG A 60 -1.63 12.69 15.89
CA ARG A 60 -2.10 12.26 14.59
C ARG A 60 -1.00 12.31 13.55
N ILE A 61 -1.05 11.34 12.65
CA ILE A 61 -0.15 11.19 11.53
C ILE A 61 -1.02 11.10 10.28
N GLU A 62 -0.85 12.05 9.38
CA GLU A 62 -1.55 12.08 8.11
C GLU A 62 -0.67 11.49 7.01
N PRO A 63 -1.15 10.46 6.29
CA PRO A 63 -0.42 9.86 5.20
C PRO A 63 -0.51 10.72 3.93
N SER A 64 0.57 10.78 3.15
CA SER A 64 0.60 11.53 1.88
C SER A 64 -0.30 10.93 0.79
N LYS A 65 -0.72 9.67 0.93
CA LYS A 65 -1.72 9.03 0.07
C LYS A 65 -2.66 8.15 0.89
N LYS A 66 -3.78 7.74 0.29
CA LYS A 66 -4.74 6.83 0.93
C LYS A 66 -4.08 5.51 1.29
N LEU A 67 -4.12 5.14 2.57
CA LEU A 67 -3.58 3.86 3.07
C LEU A 67 -4.45 2.66 2.64
N VAL A 68 -5.75 2.88 2.48
CA VAL A 68 -6.69 1.86 2.03
C VAL A 68 -7.15 2.19 0.61
N SER A 69 -6.72 1.37 -0.35
CA SER A 69 -7.26 1.40 -1.71
C SER A 69 -8.52 0.50 -1.76
N LYS A 70 -9.71 1.11 -1.87
CA LYS A 70 -10.96 0.36 -2.08
C LYS A 70 -10.92 -0.27 -3.49
N GLY A 71 -11.37 -1.50 -3.67
CA GLY A 71 -11.47 -2.15 -4.98
C GLY A 71 -10.30 -3.06 -5.39
N ASN A 72 -9.31 -3.28 -4.52
CA ASN A 72 -8.14 -4.11 -4.79
C ASN A 72 -8.04 -5.39 -3.94
N SER A 73 -9.04 -5.70 -3.12
CA SER A 73 -9.13 -6.98 -2.43
C SER A 73 -9.46 -8.11 -3.43
N LEU A 74 -9.23 -9.36 -3.01
CA LEU A 74 -9.61 -10.54 -3.79
C LEU A 74 -11.14 -10.63 -4.02
N ASN A 75 -11.92 -10.06 -3.10
CA ASN A 75 -13.38 -10.10 -3.12
C ASN A 75 -13.98 -8.97 -3.97
N ASP A 76 -13.20 -7.95 -4.30
CA ASP A 76 -13.63 -6.88 -5.18
C ASP A 76 -13.75 -7.40 -6.61
N VAL A 77 -14.91 -7.20 -7.22
CA VAL A 77 -15.19 -7.68 -8.57
C VAL A 77 -14.39 -6.84 -9.57
N LYS A 78 -13.45 -7.46 -10.29
CA LYS A 78 -12.65 -6.79 -11.32
C LYS A 78 -13.07 -7.21 -12.71
N LYS A 79 -13.18 -6.24 -13.62
CA LYS A 79 -13.47 -6.50 -15.03
C LYS A 79 -12.33 -7.28 -15.68
N VAL A 80 -12.69 -8.36 -16.36
CA VAL A 80 -11.76 -9.16 -17.15
C VAL A 80 -11.20 -8.31 -18.30
N ILE A 81 -9.89 -8.43 -18.55
CA ILE A 81 -9.25 -7.75 -19.69
C ILE A 81 -9.39 -8.64 -20.91
N GLN A 82 -10.09 -8.16 -21.93
CA GLN A 82 -10.13 -8.81 -23.24
C GLN A 82 -8.95 -8.29 -24.08
N LYS A 83 -8.14 -9.21 -24.61
CA LYS A 83 -7.09 -8.93 -25.58
C LYS A 83 -7.37 -9.66 -26.89
N GLU A 84 -6.80 -9.18 -27.98
CA GLU A 84 -6.90 -9.78 -29.30
C GLU A 84 -5.49 -10.03 -29.84
N PHE A 85 -5.27 -11.22 -30.38
CA PHE A 85 -4.05 -11.59 -31.08
C PHE A 85 -4.44 -12.44 -32.29
N GLU A 86 -3.98 -12.06 -33.48
CA GLU A 86 -4.30 -12.75 -34.75
C GLU A 86 -5.82 -13.02 -34.93
N HIS A 87 -6.65 -11.99 -34.68
CA HIS A 87 -8.12 -12.06 -34.74
C HIS A 87 -8.78 -13.03 -33.74
N ARG A 88 -8.03 -13.57 -32.78
CA ARG A 88 -8.55 -14.40 -31.69
C ARG A 88 -8.62 -13.60 -30.40
N LYS A 89 -9.83 -13.53 -29.83
CA LYS A 89 -10.07 -12.92 -28.53
C LYS A 89 -9.67 -13.88 -27.42
N TYR A 90 -8.90 -13.39 -26.46
CA TYR A 90 -8.58 -14.12 -25.23
C TYR A 90 -8.72 -13.20 -24.03
N TYR A 91 -8.93 -13.82 -22.87
CA TYR A 91 -9.25 -13.12 -21.63
C TYR A 91 -8.11 -13.30 -20.64
N VAL A 92 -7.73 -12.23 -19.96
CA VAL A 92 -6.65 -12.25 -18.96
C VAL A 92 -7.11 -11.64 -17.64
N CYS A 93 -6.60 -12.19 -16.55
CA CYS A 93 -6.87 -11.69 -15.21
C CYS A 93 -6.26 -10.29 -15.05
N PRO A 94 -7.01 -9.28 -14.58
CA PRO A 94 -6.50 -7.92 -14.39
C PRO A 94 -5.44 -7.80 -13.29
N ARG A 95 -5.27 -8.82 -12.45
CA ARG A 95 -4.32 -8.82 -11.32
C ARG A 95 -3.02 -9.55 -11.62
N CYS A 96 -3.08 -10.80 -12.06
CA CYS A 96 -1.90 -11.64 -12.30
C CYS A 96 -1.55 -11.79 -13.79
N LEU A 97 -2.34 -11.22 -14.70
CA LEU A 97 -2.16 -11.26 -16.15
C LEU A 97 -2.18 -12.66 -16.80
N GLN A 98 -2.46 -13.70 -16.01
CA GLN A 98 -2.64 -15.06 -16.52
C GLN A 98 -3.90 -15.17 -17.39
N LYS A 99 -3.84 -16.05 -18.39
CA LYS A 99 -4.96 -16.36 -19.28
C LYS A 99 -6.06 -17.08 -18.50
N ILE A 100 -7.30 -16.63 -18.65
CA ILE A 100 -8.49 -17.17 -17.99
C ILE A 100 -9.59 -17.44 -19.01
N ALA A 101 -10.64 -18.17 -18.61
CA ALA A 101 -11.82 -18.32 -19.44
C ALA A 101 -12.69 -17.06 -19.36
N LYS A 102 -13.58 -16.89 -20.34
CA LYS A 102 -14.47 -15.74 -20.44
C LYS A 102 -15.41 -15.61 -19.23
N ASP A 103 -15.96 -16.74 -18.80
CA ASP A 103 -17.05 -16.81 -17.80
C ASP A 103 -16.53 -17.27 -16.42
N ASP A 104 -15.22 -17.17 -16.17
CA ASP A 104 -14.64 -17.49 -14.87
C ASP A 104 -15.08 -16.42 -13.84
N TYR A 105 -15.83 -16.83 -12.81
CA TYR A 105 -16.18 -15.94 -11.68
C TYR A 105 -14.98 -15.59 -10.79
N TYR A 106 -13.93 -16.42 -10.81
CA TYR A 106 -12.70 -16.24 -10.05
C TYR A 106 -11.50 -16.64 -10.90
N CYS A 107 -10.38 -15.92 -10.75
CA CYS A 107 -9.13 -16.29 -11.39
C CYS A 107 -8.55 -17.56 -10.75
N ARG A 108 -8.37 -18.61 -11.54
CA ARG A 108 -7.80 -19.90 -11.13
C ARG A 108 -6.36 -19.85 -10.59
N TYR A 109 -5.62 -18.77 -10.85
CA TYR A 109 -4.22 -18.62 -10.45
C TYR A 109 -4.02 -17.78 -9.20
N CYS A 110 -4.80 -16.70 -9.03
CA CYS A 110 -4.60 -15.75 -7.93
C CYS A 110 -5.85 -15.56 -7.05
N GLY A 111 -6.97 -16.21 -7.36
CA GLY A 111 -8.21 -16.15 -6.57
C GLY A 111 -9.02 -14.86 -6.71
N GLN A 112 -8.63 -13.92 -7.58
CA GLN A 112 -9.37 -12.65 -7.78
C GLN A 112 -10.79 -12.90 -8.29
N LYS A 113 -11.81 -12.30 -7.68
CA LYS A 113 -13.19 -12.29 -8.19
C LYS A 113 -13.34 -11.43 -9.45
N LEU A 114 -14.07 -11.93 -10.44
CA LEU A 114 -14.16 -11.38 -11.79
C LEU A 114 -15.60 -11.05 -12.21
N SER A 115 -15.74 -10.08 -13.12
CA SER A 115 -16.96 -9.80 -13.91
C SER A 115 -16.67 -9.67 -15.38
#